data_AF-A0A2P5FLF9-F1
#
_entry.id   AF-A0A2P5FLF9-F1
#
_cell.length_a   1.000
_cell.length_b   1.000
_cell.length_c   1.000
_cell.angle_alpha   90.00
_cell.angle_beta   90.00
_cell.angle_gamma   90.00
#
_symmetry.space_group_name_H-M   'P 1'
#
loop_
_entity.id
_entity.type
_entity.pdbx_description
1 polymer ?
#
loop_
_entity_poly.entity_id
_entity_poly.type
_entity_poly.pdbx_seq_one_letter_code
_entity_poly.pdbx_strand_id
1 'polypeptide(L)'
;MTSLLDDQNQWNEELIKVHFLPIDVEVILNISLGDGSLANELCWHFDKRENYSVKGGYKLTHTLKEALSPSTSDNKTDWWWFL
;
A
#
# COMPACT_ATOMS: atom_id res chain seq x y z
N MET A 1 21.01 7.41 -8.81
CA MET A 1 19.86 7.31 -7.88
C MET A 1 19.79 5.86 -7.45
N THR A 2 20.01 5.57 -6.19
CA THR A 2 19.97 4.22 -5.64
C THR A 2 18.54 3.85 -5.29
N SER A 3 18.00 2.84 -5.98
CA SER A 3 16.69 2.27 -5.65
C SER A 3 16.81 1.40 -4.39
N LEU A 4 15.82 1.47 -3.48
CA LEU A 4 15.72 0.54 -2.34
C LEU A 4 15.34 -0.88 -2.78
N LEU A 5 14.86 -1.01 -4.02
CA LEU A 5 14.49 -2.27 -4.65
C LEU A 5 15.54 -2.66 -5.70
N ASP A 6 15.84 -3.94 -5.78
CA ASP A 6 16.65 -4.52 -6.85
C ASP A 6 15.82 -4.73 -8.15
N ASP A 7 16.48 -5.24 -9.19
CA ASP A 7 15.87 -5.48 -10.50
C ASP A 7 14.84 -6.64 -10.46
N GLN A 8 14.80 -7.39 -9.36
CA GLN A 8 13.89 -8.52 -9.10
C GLN A 8 12.73 -8.12 -8.19
N ASN A 9 12.54 -6.81 -7.94
CA ASN A 9 11.52 -6.27 -7.05
C ASN A 9 11.63 -6.83 -5.61
N GLN A 10 12.86 -7.03 -5.13
CA GLN A 10 13.18 -7.41 -3.76
C GLN A 10 13.92 -6.27 -3.05
N TRP A 11 13.91 -6.31 -1.72
CA TRP A 11 14.63 -5.33 -0.91
C TRP A 11 16.15 -5.43 -1.14
N ASN A 12 16.79 -4.30 -1.45
CA ASN A 12 18.24 -4.21 -1.46
C ASN A 12 18.75 -4.14 -0.01
N GLU A 13 18.98 -5.30 0.59
CA GLU A 13 19.39 -5.41 1.99
C GLU A 13 20.67 -4.63 2.32
N GLU A 14 21.66 -4.66 1.42
CA GLU A 14 22.93 -3.98 1.64
C GLU A 14 22.73 -2.47 1.75
N LEU A 15 21.92 -1.92 0.85
CA LEU A 15 21.62 -0.49 0.83
C LEU A 15 20.79 -0.08 2.05
N ILE A 16 19.83 -0.92 2.46
CA ILE A 16 19.01 -0.67 3.65
C ILE A 16 19.88 -0.69 4.92
N LYS A 17 20.79 -1.66 5.05
CA LYS A 17 21.72 -1.74 6.21
C LYS A 17 22.68 -0.56 6.28
N VAL A 18 23.04 0.06 5.15
CA VAL A 18 23.93 1.23 5.10
C VAL A 18 23.22 2.52 5.51
N HIS A 19 21.93 2.66 5.18
CA HIS A 19 21.21 3.94 5.35
C HIS A 19 20.27 4.00 6.54
N PHE A 20 19.87 2.86 7.12
CA PHE A 20 18.89 2.81 8.21
C PHE A 20 19.51 2.27 9.51
N LEU A 21 18.90 2.63 10.65
CA LEU A 21 19.29 2.08 11.94
C LEU A 21 18.94 0.59 11.99
N PRO A 22 19.67 -0.24 12.76
CA PRO A 22 19.40 -1.67 12.85
C PRO A 22 17.94 -2.01 13.20
N ILE A 23 17.33 -1.22 14.08
CA ILE A 23 15.91 -1.38 14.46
C ILE A 23 14.96 -1.15 13.29
N ASP A 24 15.29 -0.20 12.41
CA ASP A 24 14.48 0.12 11.23
C ASP A 24 14.71 -0.90 10.12
N VAL A 25 15.94 -1.40 9.96
CA VAL A 25 16.29 -2.44 8.98
C VAL A 25 15.43 -3.68 9.17
N GLU A 26 15.30 -4.16 10.41
CA GLU A 26 14.47 -5.33 10.72
C GLU A 26 13.01 -5.10 10.35
N VAL A 27 12.48 -3.91 10.59
CA VAL A 27 11.09 -3.56 10.26
C VAL A 27 10.91 -3.47 8.75
N ILE A 28 11.82 -2.79 8.04
CA ILE A 28 11.75 -2.58 6.59
C ILE A 28 11.81 -3.92 5.85
N LEU A 29 12.75 -4.80 6.20
CA LEU A 29 12.91 -6.11 5.55
C LEU A 29 11.72 -7.03 5.77
N ASN A 30 10.93 -6.80 6.82
CA ASN A 30 9.69 -7.54 7.08
C ASN A 30 8.46 -6.99 6.33
N ILE A 31 8.59 -5.86 5.60
CA ILE A 31 7.50 -5.34 4.76
C ILE A 31 7.39 -6.23 3.53
N SER A 32 6.29 -6.96 3.41
CA SER A 32 5.99 -7.77 2.22
C SER A 32 5.89 -6.89 0.98
N LEU A 33 6.73 -7.17 -0.01
CA LEU A 33 6.63 -6.56 -1.33
C LEU A 33 5.52 -7.25 -2.13
N GLY A 34 4.77 -6.47 -2.90
CA GLY A 34 3.77 -7.02 -3.81
C GLY A 34 4.43 -7.89 -4.89
N ASP A 35 3.69 -8.86 -5.41
CA ASP A 35 4.15 -9.80 -6.45
C ASP A 35 4.37 -9.16 -7.83
N GLY A 36 4.23 -7.83 -7.94
CA GLY A 36 4.35 -7.07 -9.18
C GLY A 36 3.26 -7.36 -10.21
N SER A 37 2.25 -8.17 -9.86
CA SER A 37 1.13 -8.50 -10.76
C SER A 37 0.14 -7.34 -10.91
N LEU A 38 0.08 -6.46 -9.90
CA LEU A 38 -0.74 -5.28 -9.89
C LEU A 38 0.04 -4.08 -10.44
N ALA A 39 -0.53 -3.38 -11.42
CA ALA A 39 0.01 -2.11 -11.88
C ALA A 39 0.04 -1.11 -10.70
N ASN A 40 1.07 -0.25 -10.66
CA ASN A 40 1.12 0.86 -9.71
C ASN A 40 -0.01 1.85 -10.02
N GLU A 41 -1.17 1.65 -9.39
CA GLU A 41 -2.31 2.55 -9.50
C GLU A 41 -2.32 3.56 -8.36
N LEU A 42 -2.77 4.78 -8.66
CA LEU A 42 -2.86 5.86 -7.70
C LEU A 42 -4.11 5.68 -6.83
N CYS A 43 -3.96 4.95 -5.73
CA CYS A 43 -5.04 4.62 -4.79
C CYS A 43 -5.51 5.80 -3.89
N TRP A 44 -5.10 7.04 -4.15
CA TRP A 44 -5.40 8.20 -3.28
C TRP A 44 -6.52 9.10 -3.83
N HIS A 45 -7.14 8.74 -4.95
CA HIS A 45 -8.07 9.64 -5.67
C HIS A 45 -9.54 9.51 -5.23
N PHE A 46 -9.80 9.64 -3.93
CA PHE A 46 -11.13 9.50 -3.34
C PHE A 46 -12.20 10.49 -3.88
N ASP A 47 -11.80 11.60 -4.52
CA ASP A 47 -12.74 12.59 -5.05
C ASP A 47 -12.32 13.06 -6.44
N LYS A 48 -13.25 13.23 -7.38
CA LYS A 48 -13.02 13.86 -8.71
C LYS A 48 -12.52 15.30 -8.60
N ARG A 49 -12.62 15.89 -7.41
CA ARG A 49 -11.97 17.15 -7.04
C ARG A 49 -10.54 16.82 -6.60
N GLU A 50 -9.57 17.26 -7.38
CA GLU A 50 -8.12 16.94 -7.32
C GLU A 50 -7.38 17.19 -5.97
N ASN A 51 -8.08 17.41 -4.86
CA ASN A 51 -7.49 17.71 -3.56
C ASN A 51 -7.74 16.60 -2.54
N TYR A 52 -6.72 15.78 -2.32
CA TYR A 52 -6.71 14.82 -1.21
C TYR A 52 -6.71 15.55 0.15
N SER A 53 -7.49 15.04 1.10
CA SER A 53 -7.43 15.49 2.51
C SER A 53 -7.37 14.28 3.44
N VAL A 54 -6.57 14.40 4.51
CA VAL A 54 -6.41 13.36 5.54
C VAL A 54 -7.76 12.95 6.14
N LYS A 55 -8.68 13.92 6.32
CA LYS A 55 -10.03 13.69 6.81
C LYS A 55 -10.87 12.85 5.84
N GLY A 56 -10.73 13.08 4.53
CA GLY A 56 -11.38 12.28 3.49
C GLY A 56 -10.86 10.86 3.46
N GLY A 57 -9.54 10.68 3.48
CA GLY A 57 -8.90 9.36 3.56
C GLY A 57 -9.33 8.55 4.78
N TYR A 58 -9.44 9.17 5.96
CA TYR A 58 -9.93 8.47 7.16
C TYR A 58 -11.40 8.03 7.08
N LYS A 59 -12.26 8.83 6.43
CA LYS A 59 -13.66 8.43 6.24
C LYS A 59 -13.75 7.22 5.30
N LEU A 60 -12.98 7.25 4.23
CA LEU A 60 -12.89 6.17 3.27
C LEU A 60 -12.43 4.85 3.91
N THR A 61 -11.37 4.87 4.72
CA THR A 61 -10.90 3.65 5.41
C THR A 61 -11.94 3.10 6.38
N HIS A 62 -12.71 3.97 7.04
CA HIS A 62 -13.85 3.56 7.86
C HIS A 62 -14.96 2.89 7.03
N THR A 63 -15.36 3.50 5.91
CA THR A 63 -16.39 2.94 5.01
C THR A 63 -15.96 1.61 4.39
N LEU A 64 -14.69 1.49 3.99
CA LEU A 64 -14.10 0.24 3.50
C LEU A 64 -14.14 -0.86 4.56
N LYS A 65 -13.79 -0.54 5.81
CA LYS A 65 -13.84 -1.51 6.91
C LYS A 65 -15.26 -2.03 7.16
N GLU A 66 -16.25 -1.16 7.03
CA GLU A 66 -17.67 -1.54 7.13
C GLU A 66 -18.11 -2.41 5.94
N ALA A 67 -17.73 -2.04 4.71
CA ALA A 67 -18.06 -2.77 3.49
C ALA A 67 -17.40 -4.16 3.41
N LEU A 68 -16.20 -4.31 3.99
CA LEU A 68 -15.47 -5.59 4.06
C LEU A 68 -15.92 -6.49 5.22
N SER A 69 -16.91 -6.07 6.01
CA SER A 69 -17.54 -6.94 7.00
C SER A 69 -18.30 -8.06 6.28
N PRO A 70 -18.23 -9.33 6.74
CA PRO A 70 -18.66 -10.49 5.96
C PRO A 70 -20.19 -10.57 5.93
N SER A 71 -20.82 -9.82 5.02
CA SER A 71 -22.16 -10.17 4.54
C SER A 71 -21.98 -11.14 3.37
N THR A 72 -22.55 -12.32 3.52
CA THR A 72 -22.51 -13.41 2.54
C THR A 72 -23.21 -13.00 1.24
N SER A 73 -22.47 -12.37 0.33
CA SER A 73 -22.73 -12.45 -1.10
C SER A 73 -21.40 -12.51 -1.82
N ASP A 74 -21.16 -13.61 -2.51
CA ASP A 74 -19.93 -13.99 -3.19
C ASP A 74 -19.70 -13.16 -4.46
N ASN A 75 -19.52 -11.85 -4.27
CA ASN A 75 -19.05 -10.94 -5.29
C ASN A 75 -17.72 -10.41 -4.78
N LYS A 76 -16.61 -11.03 -5.20
CA LYS A 76 -15.25 -10.49 -5.05
C LYS A 76 -15.21 -9.08 -5.64
N THR A 77 -15.53 -8.11 -4.80
CA THR A 77 -15.37 -6.70 -5.12
C THR A 77 -14.00 -6.35 -4.61
N ASP A 78 -13.10 -6.22 -5.57
CA ASP A 78 -11.78 -5.65 -5.42
C ASP A 78 -11.88 -4.33 -4.64
N TRP A 79 -11.40 -4.35 -3.39
CA TRP A 79 -11.59 -3.27 -2.40
C TRP A 79 -11.03 -1.91 -2.85
N TRP A 80 -10.09 -1.93 -3.79
CA TRP A 80 -9.47 -0.77 -4.38
C TRP A 80 -10.39 -0.01 -5.34
N TRP A 81 -11.51 -0.58 -5.80
CA TRP A 81 -12.55 0.15 -6.55
C TRP A 81 -13.25 1.25 -5.76
N PHE A 82 -13.18 1.19 -4.43
CA PHE A 82 -13.76 2.20 -3.56
C PHE A 82 -12.76 3.32 -3.19
N LEU A 83 -11.50 3.21 -3.64
CA LEU A 83 -10.49 4.26 -3.53
C LEU A 83 -10.52 5.18 -4.76
#